data_AF-Q4TBT6-F1
#
_entry.id   AF-Q4TBT6-F1
#
_cell.length_a   1.000
_cell.length_b   1.000
_cell.length_c   1.000
_cell.angle_alpha   90.00
_cell.angle_beta   90.00
_cell.angle_gamma   90.00
#
_symmetry.space_group_name_H-M   'P 1'
#
loop_
_entity.id
_entity.type
_entity.pdbx_description
1 polymer ?
#
loop_
_entity_poly.entity_id
_entity_poly.type
_entity_poly.pdbx_seq_one_letter_code
_entity_poly.pdbx_strand_id
1 'polypeptide(L)'
;MVHYSSEVLLREVCDSESGHNLPTVLVEITATVLDQEDDDDGHLLALQIIRDLVDKGGDVFLDQLARLGVINKVSTLAGPASDDENEDESKPEKREPGRRIRQLRFLQTAFGRLLADPRNAHPLFCAALPLAAESRSEFLEKLQRARSQVKPVTSSQPILSTVAPTKLTVGNWSLTCLKEGEIAIHNSDGQQATILKEDLPGFVFESNRGTKHSFTAETSLGSEFVTGWTGKRGRKLKSKLEKTKQKVKSMARELYDDHFKAVESMPRGVVVTLRNISTQLESAWELHTNRQCVEGENTWRDLMKTALENLIVVLKDENTISPYEMCSSGLVQALFTVLNNVSVPRLLLHPQGNAYLCTCTTLPALCTTCK
;
A
#
# COMPACT_ATOMS: atom_id res chain seq x y z
N MET A 1 25.37 -0.30 7.66
CA MET A 1 26.69 -0.93 7.48
C MET A 1 26.92 -1.34 6.03
N VAL A 2 25.99 -2.02 5.37
CA VAL A 2 26.07 -2.36 3.92
C VAL A 2 26.34 -1.13 3.04
N HIS A 3 25.72 0.00 3.32
CA HIS A 3 25.99 1.26 2.59
C HIS A 3 27.48 1.66 2.60
N TYR A 4 28.18 1.43 3.71
CA TYR A 4 29.57 1.82 3.91
C TYR A 4 30.58 0.69 3.62
N SER A 5 30.12 -0.54 3.37
CA SER A 5 31.01 -1.64 2.99
C SER A 5 31.41 -1.52 1.51
N SER A 6 32.63 -1.91 1.18
CA SER A 6 33.06 -2.05 -0.21
C SER A 6 32.43 -3.30 -0.84
N GLU A 7 32.34 -3.30 -2.18
CA GLU A 7 31.92 -4.46 -2.97
C GLU A 7 32.76 -5.71 -2.65
N VAL A 8 34.08 -5.52 -2.59
CA VAL A 8 35.05 -6.60 -2.30
C VAL A 8 34.80 -7.22 -0.92
N LEU A 9 34.65 -6.40 0.12
CA LEU A 9 34.42 -6.89 1.47
C LEU A 9 33.07 -7.64 1.58
N LEU A 10 32.03 -7.14 0.93
CA LEU A 10 30.72 -7.79 0.95
C LEU A 10 30.79 -9.18 0.31
N ARG A 11 31.44 -9.30 -0.85
CA ARG A 11 31.65 -10.58 -1.54
C ARG A 11 32.51 -11.54 -0.72
N GLU A 12 33.64 -11.09 -0.18
CA GLU A 12 34.51 -11.92 0.67
C GLU A 12 33.76 -12.51 1.87
N VAL A 13 32.89 -11.72 2.50
CA VAL A 13 32.08 -12.20 3.63
C VAL A 13 31.03 -13.21 3.15
N CYS A 14 30.34 -12.94 2.04
CA CYS A 14 29.35 -13.85 1.47
C CYS A 14 29.95 -15.20 1.02
N ASP A 15 31.17 -15.19 0.50
CA ASP A 15 31.87 -16.39 0.01
C ASP A 15 32.56 -17.19 1.14
N SER A 16 32.62 -16.64 2.35
CA SER A 16 33.22 -17.33 3.51
C SER A 16 32.37 -18.50 4.01
N GLU A 17 33.01 -19.56 4.54
CA GLU A 17 32.29 -20.73 5.08
C GLU A 17 31.27 -20.36 6.17
N SER A 18 31.53 -19.31 6.95
CA SER A 18 30.61 -18.80 7.97
C SER A 18 29.52 -17.86 7.44
N GLY A 19 29.69 -17.30 6.24
CA GLY A 19 28.87 -16.22 5.69
C GLY A 19 27.85 -16.64 4.63
N HIS A 20 27.80 -17.92 4.24
CA HIS A 20 26.89 -18.45 3.21
C HIS A 20 25.39 -18.15 3.45
N ASN A 21 24.97 -18.00 4.71
CA ASN A 21 23.59 -17.64 5.05
C ASN A 21 23.32 -16.14 5.09
N LEU A 22 24.37 -15.31 5.09
CA LEU A 22 24.23 -13.86 5.21
C LEU A 22 23.36 -13.25 4.10
N PRO A 23 23.49 -13.63 2.80
CA PRO A 23 22.62 -13.10 1.77
C PRO A 23 21.14 -13.37 2.04
N THR A 24 20.80 -14.59 2.45
CA THR A 24 19.43 -14.99 2.80
C THR A 24 18.91 -14.14 3.96
N VAL A 25 19.66 -14.06 5.05
CA VAL A 25 19.24 -13.33 6.26
C VAL A 25 19.06 -11.84 5.99
N LEU A 26 19.98 -11.21 5.24
CA LEU A 26 19.85 -9.80 4.89
C LEU A 26 18.61 -9.53 4.04
N VAL A 27 18.33 -10.41 3.06
CA VAL A 27 17.14 -10.30 2.23
C VAL A 27 15.87 -10.50 3.07
N GLU A 28 15.83 -11.49 3.95
CA GLU A 28 14.69 -11.71 4.86
C GLU A 28 14.42 -10.50 5.75
N ILE A 29 15.45 -9.90 6.35
CA ILE A 29 15.29 -8.68 7.16
C ILE A 29 14.68 -7.56 6.32
N THR A 30 15.20 -7.31 5.11
CA THR A 30 14.61 -6.26 4.24
C THR A 30 13.19 -6.60 3.83
N ALA A 31 12.89 -7.87 3.54
CA ALA A 31 11.57 -8.34 3.17
C ALA A 31 10.54 -8.16 4.29
N THR A 32 10.93 -8.40 5.55
CA THR A 32 10.04 -8.18 6.71
C THR A 32 9.75 -6.71 6.96
N VAL A 33 10.69 -5.81 6.66
CA VAL A 33 10.44 -4.36 6.73
C VAL A 33 9.48 -3.92 5.62
N LEU A 34 9.59 -4.49 4.41
CA LEU A 34 8.66 -4.21 3.31
C LEU A 34 7.23 -4.74 3.55
N ASP A 35 7.02 -5.64 4.51
CA ASP A 35 5.70 -6.14 4.88
C ASP A 35 5.00 -5.26 5.92
N GLN A 36 5.66 -4.22 6.45
CA GLN A 36 5.08 -3.36 7.47
C GLN A 36 4.11 -2.34 6.87
N GLU A 37 2.82 -2.49 7.15
CA GLU A 37 1.82 -1.52 6.73
C GLU A 37 2.07 -0.15 7.35
N ASP A 38 1.88 0.90 6.56
CA ASP A 38 2.03 2.32 6.95
C ASP A 38 3.42 2.78 7.45
N ASP A 39 4.49 1.99 7.25
CA ASP A 39 5.88 2.41 7.54
C ASP A 39 6.66 2.85 6.28
N ASP A 40 6.23 3.95 5.66
CA ASP A 40 6.87 4.49 4.46
C ASP A 40 8.35 4.87 4.67
N ASP A 41 8.73 5.31 5.88
CA ASP A 41 10.13 5.65 6.20
C ASP A 41 10.98 4.36 6.30
N GLY A 42 10.45 3.29 6.89
CA GLY A 42 11.08 1.96 6.88
C GLY A 42 11.20 1.38 5.47
N HIS A 43 10.17 1.51 4.65
CA HIS A 43 10.20 1.10 3.24
C HIS A 43 11.31 1.81 2.45
N LEU A 44 11.48 3.12 2.64
CA LEU A 44 12.59 3.85 2.00
C LEU A 44 13.94 3.28 2.41
N LEU A 45 14.13 2.98 3.69
CA LEU A 45 15.39 2.41 4.17
C LEU A 45 15.62 1.00 3.61
N ALA A 46 14.61 0.15 3.60
CA ALA A 46 14.69 -1.21 3.07
C ALA A 46 15.00 -1.20 1.56
N LEU A 47 14.32 -0.36 0.78
CA LEU A 47 14.57 -0.22 -0.66
C LEU A 47 16.00 0.29 -0.95
N GLN A 48 16.52 1.22 -0.14
CA GLN A 48 17.92 1.67 -0.27
C GLN A 48 18.90 0.54 0.04
N ILE A 49 18.63 -0.26 1.09
CA ILE A 49 19.48 -1.40 1.42
C ILE A 49 19.45 -2.43 0.29
N ILE A 50 18.27 -2.75 -0.25
CA ILE A 50 18.13 -3.69 -1.37
C ILE A 50 18.94 -3.22 -2.58
N ARG A 51 18.86 -1.92 -2.92
CA ARG A 51 19.68 -1.34 -3.99
C ARG A 51 21.17 -1.55 -3.73
N ASP A 52 21.65 -1.18 -2.54
CA ASP A 52 23.07 -1.35 -2.16
C ASP A 52 23.51 -2.84 -2.21
N LEU A 53 22.62 -3.78 -1.85
CA LEU A 53 22.89 -5.22 -1.89
C LEU A 53 23.01 -5.73 -3.33
N VAL A 54 22.14 -5.28 -4.24
CA VAL A 54 22.18 -5.69 -5.65
C VAL A 54 23.39 -5.09 -6.35
N ASP A 55 23.67 -3.80 -6.13
CA ASP A 55 24.79 -3.10 -6.76
C ASP A 55 26.15 -3.70 -6.36
N LYS A 56 26.30 -4.09 -5.09
CA LYS A 56 27.57 -4.60 -4.55
C LYS A 56 27.67 -6.12 -4.57
N GLY A 57 26.56 -6.80 -4.33
CA GLY A 57 26.51 -8.24 -4.17
C GLY A 57 26.14 -9.00 -5.44
N GLY A 58 25.55 -8.33 -6.44
CA GLY A 58 25.25 -8.91 -7.74
C GLY A 58 24.25 -10.06 -7.70
N ASP A 59 24.57 -11.12 -8.43
CA ASP A 59 23.74 -12.32 -8.65
C ASP A 59 23.38 -13.04 -7.35
N VAL A 60 24.31 -13.13 -6.39
CA VAL A 60 24.08 -13.77 -5.08
C VAL A 60 22.85 -13.19 -4.38
N PHE A 61 22.66 -11.88 -4.43
CA PHE A 61 21.49 -11.24 -3.81
C PHE A 61 20.27 -11.23 -4.72
N LEU A 62 20.45 -11.09 -6.04
CA LEU A 62 19.35 -11.20 -7.00
C LEU A 62 18.64 -12.55 -6.91
N ASP A 63 19.40 -13.64 -6.81
CA ASP A 63 18.86 -14.99 -6.65
C ASP A 63 18.06 -15.13 -5.35
N GLN A 64 18.55 -14.55 -4.25
CA GLN A 64 17.83 -14.56 -2.98
C GLN A 64 16.57 -13.70 -3.00
N LEU A 65 16.63 -12.52 -3.63
CA LEU A 65 15.49 -11.62 -3.81
C LEU A 65 14.39 -12.25 -4.66
N ALA A 66 14.77 -12.96 -5.74
CA ALA A 66 13.85 -13.72 -6.57
C ALA A 66 13.27 -14.92 -5.81
N ARG A 67 14.13 -15.69 -5.12
CA ARG A 67 13.72 -16.85 -4.32
C ARG A 67 12.72 -16.48 -3.24
N LEU A 68 12.96 -15.39 -2.50
CA LEU A 68 12.10 -14.96 -1.39
C LEU A 68 10.91 -14.08 -1.83
N GLY A 69 10.75 -13.85 -3.14
CA GLY A 69 9.62 -13.09 -3.69
C GLY A 69 9.68 -11.58 -3.43
N VAL A 70 10.84 -11.07 -3.03
CA VAL A 70 11.03 -9.64 -2.74
C VAL A 70 10.88 -8.79 -3.99
N ILE A 71 11.28 -9.32 -5.16
CA ILE A 71 11.08 -8.66 -6.46
C ILE A 71 9.60 -8.31 -6.67
N ASN A 72 8.69 -9.25 -6.43
CA ASN A 72 7.26 -9.03 -6.58
C ASN A 72 6.71 -8.03 -5.54
N LYS A 73 7.27 -8.01 -4.32
CA LYS A 73 6.94 -6.99 -3.31
C LYS A 73 7.33 -5.59 -3.78
N VAL A 74 8.54 -5.43 -4.32
CA VAL A 74 9.01 -4.14 -4.86
C VAL A 74 8.19 -3.71 -6.07
N SER A 75 7.83 -4.63 -6.97
CA SER A 75 6.91 -4.38 -8.10
C SER A 75 5.54 -3.87 -7.62
N THR A 76 4.98 -4.51 -6.59
CA THR A 76 3.71 -4.10 -5.98
C THR A 76 3.80 -2.71 -5.35
N LEU A 77 4.92 -2.39 -4.68
CA LEU A 77 5.18 -1.07 -4.09
C LEU A 77 5.35 0.03 -5.15
N ALA A 78 5.98 -0.28 -6.29
CA ALA A 78 6.07 0.65 -7.41
C ALA A 78 4.66 1.00 -7.93
N GLY A 79 3.75 0.03 -7.95
CA GLY A 79 2.39 0.19 -8.44
C GLY A 79 2.36 0.44 -9.95
N PRO A 80 1.15 0.52 -10.55
CA PRO A 80 1.02 0.76 -11.99
C PRO A 80 1.72 2.05 -12.38
N ALA A 81 2.29 2.09 -13.59
CA ALA A 81 2.79 3.32 -14.21
C ALA A 81 1.62 4.29 -14.37
N SER A 82 1.37 5.10 -13.36
CA SER A 82 0.29 6.07 -13.34
C SER A 82 0.71 7.30 -14.15
N ASP A 83 -0.15 7.75 -15.07
CA ASP A 83 -0.07 9.02 -15.83
C ASP A 83 -0.14 10.30 -14.95
N ASP A 84 0.12 10.20 -13.64
CA ASP A 84 0.11 11.33 -12.70
C ASP A 84 1.49 12.03 -12.65
N GLU A 85 2.10 12.21 -13.81
CA GLU A 85 3.13 13.23 -14.01
C GLU A 85 2.46 14.61 -13.95
N ASN A 86 2.37 15.15 -12.73
CA ASN A 86 2.40 16.60 -12.57
C ASN A 86 3.63 16.93 -11.73
N GLU A 87 4.67 17.30 -12.47
CA GLU A 87 5.90 17.92 -12.03
C GLU A 87 5.65 19.04 -11.02
N ASP A 88 6.54 19.13 -10.04
CA ASP A 88 7.36 20.32 -9.76
C ASP A 88 8.04 20.02 -8.42
N GLU A 89 9.26 19.48 -8.51
CA GLU A 89 10.25 19.56 -7.46
C GLU A 89 10.77 21.00 -7.40
N SER A 90 10.68 21.63 -6.24
CA SER A 90 11.51 22.80 -5.96
C SER A 90 11.99 22.82 -4.51
N LYS A 91 13.30 22.55 -4.38
CA LYS A 91 14.27 22.83 -3.30
C LYS A 91 14.09 22.23 -1.90
N PRO A 92 15.21 21.91 -1.21
CA PRO A 92 15.19 21.28 0.09
C PRO A 92 14.99 22.32 1.19
N GLU A 93 13.95 22.14 2.00
CA GLU A 93 13.79 22.88 3.25
C GLU A 93 14.49 22.10 4.38
N LYS A 94 15.36 22.80 5.13
CA LYS A 94 16.16 22.20 6.20
C LYS A 94 15.25 21.60 7.27
N ARG A 95 15.40 20.29 7.52
CA ARG A 95 14.81 19.59 8.66
C ARG A 95 15.51 20.03 9.95
N GLU A 96 14.80 20.64 10.88
CA GLU A 96 15.19 20.66 12.30
C GLU A 96 14.38 19.61 13.08
N PRO A 97 15.01 18.80 13.94
CA PRO A 97 14.30 17.82 14.73
C PRO A 97 13.68 18.45 15.98
N GLY A 98 12.42 18.10 16.22
CA GLY A 98 11.88 17.86 17.56
C GLY A 98 11.77 19.06 18.50
N ARG A 99 10.58 19.68 18.54
CA ARG A 99 9.99 20.13 19.81
C ARG A 99 8.49 19.86 19.81
N ARG A 100 8.07 18.86 20.60
CA ARG A 100 6.68 18.53 20.91
C ARG A 100 5.97 19.79 21.45
N ILE A 101 4.94 20.25 20.75
CA ILE A 101 4.17 21.44 21.14
C ILE A 101 3.09 21.03 22.15
N ARG A 102 3.35 21.31 23.44
CA ARG A 102 2.41 21.21 24.56
C ARG A 102 1.26 22.25 24.53
N GLN A 103 0.98 22.90 23.40
CA GLN A 103 -0.04 23.98 23.31
C GLN A 103 -1.29 23.62 22.52
N LEU A 104 -1.50 22.33 22.27
CA LEU A 104 -2.61 21.82 21.48
C LEU A 104 -3.99 21.87 22.19
N ARG A 105 -4.05 22.28 23.48
CA ARG A 105 -5.31 22.40 24.25
C ARG A 105 -6.11 23.69 24.01
N PHE A 106 -5.61 24.64 23.22
CA PHE A 106 -6.12 26.02 23.21
C PHE A 106 -7.12 26.40 22.10
N LEU A 107 -7.31 25.57 21.06
CA LEU A 107 -8.18 25.89 19.90
C LEU A 107 -9.57 25.21 19.92
N GLN A 108 -9.87 24.40 20.94
CA GLN A 108 -11.09 23.57 21.02
C GLN A 108 -12.41 24.37 21.16
N THR A 109 -12.39 25.59 21.70
CA THR A 109 -13.62 26.26 22.15
C THR A 109 -14.23 27.24 21.12
N ALA A 110 -13.46 27.71 20.13
CA ALA A 110 -13.89 28.82 19.27
C ALA A 110 -14.53 28.40 17.94
N PHE A 111 -14.10 27.27 17.35
CA PHE A 111 -14.54 26.86 16.01
C PHE A 111 -15.86 26.08 16.00
N GLY A 112 -16.31 25.54 17.13
CA GLY A 112 -17.56 24.78 17.24
C GLY A 112 -18.84 25.58 16.95
N ARG A 113 -18.79 26.92 16.97
CA ARG A 113 -19.92 27.79 16.60
C ARG A 113 -19.83 28.40 15.20
N LEU A 114 -18.65 28.35 14.56
CA LEU A 114 -18.47 28.89 13.20
C LEU A 114 -18.80 27.85 12.11
N LEU A 115 -18.78 26.57 12.46
CA LEU A 115 -19.06 25.43 11.56
C LEU A 115 -20.56 25.16 11.33
N ALA A 116 -21.47 25.95 11.92
CA ALA A 116 -22.92 25.77 11.82
C ALA A 116 -23.54 26.31 10.51
N ASP A 117 -22.74 26.56 9.46
CA ASP A 117 -23.16 27.01 8.14
C ASP A 117 -22.48 26.13 7.06
N PRO A 118 -23.23 25.40 6.19
CA PRO A 118 -22.84 24.17 5.52
C PRO A 118 -22.01 24.45 4.25
N ARG A 119 -21.65 25.71 4.03
CA ARG A 119 -20.88 26.20 2.89
C ARG A 119 -19.74 27.14 3.31
N ASN A 120 -19.63 27.50 4.60
CA ASN A 120 -18.44 28.14 5.18
C ASN A 120 -17.43 27.14 5.75
N ALA A 121 -17.76 25.85 5.74
CA ALA A 121 -16.79 24.77 5.92
C ALA A 121 -15.92 24.63 4.66
N HIS A 122 -15.13 25.65 4.37
CA HIS A 122 -14.13 25.60 3.30
C HIS A 122 -12.92 24.81 3.81
N PRO A 123 -12.36 23.88 3.04
CA PRO A 123 -11.50 22.81 3.53
C PRO A 123 -10.25 23.12 4.35
N LEU A 124 -9.72 24.34 4.29
CA LEU A 124 -8.55 24.73 5.08
C LEU A 124 -8.91 25.30 6.47
N PHE A 125 -10.18 25.65 6.72
CA PHE A 125 -10.64 25.96 8.08
C PHE A 125 -10.50 24.76 9.03
N CYS A 126 -10.46 23.56 8.45
CA CYS A 126 -10.32 22.29 9.16
C CYS A 126 -8.84 21.84 9.27
N ALA A 127 -7.96 22.36 8.42
CA ALA A 127 -6.53 22.03 8.40
C ALA A 127 -5.69 22.85 9.41
N ALA A 128 -6.26 23.94 9.94
CA ALA A 128 -5.62 24.81 10.94
C ALA A 128 -5.81 24.35 12.39
N LEU A 129 -6.71 23.39 12.63
CA LEU A 129 -6.93 22.83 13.94
C LEU A 129 -6.08 21.57 14.08
N PRO A 130 -5.00 21.60 14.86
CA PRO A 130 -4.67 20.41 15.62
C PRO A 130 -5.75 20.28 16.71
N LEU A 131 -6.86 19.59 16.37
CA LEU A 131 -7.83 19.07 17.33
C LEU A 131 -7.09 18.06 18.20
N ALA A 132 -6.49 18.55 19.30
CA ALA A 132 -5.89 17.69 20.27
C ALA A 132 -6.98 16.82 20.90
N ALA A 133 -6.91 15.52 20.62
CA ALA A 133 -7.72 14.42 21.15
C ALA A 133 -8.95 13.96 20.35
N GLU A 134 -9.14 14.38 19.09
CA GLU A 134 -10.21 13.82 18.25
C GLU A 134 -9.64 13.03 17.07
N SER A 135 -10.12 11.81 16.85
CA SER A 135 -9.72 11.01 15.69
C SER A 135 -10.21 11.68 14.40
N ARG A 136 -9.54 11.44 13.26
CA ARG A 136 -9.98 11.92 11.93
C ARG A 136 -11.48 11.63 11.69
N SER A 137 -11.93 10.44 12.11
CA SER A 137 -13.32 10.00 11.98
C SER A 137 -14.27 10.87 12.81
N GLU A 138 -13.91 11.19 14.06
CA GLU A 138 -14.72 12.04 14.93
C GLU A 138 -14.88 13.47 14.37
N PHE A 139 -13.80 14.02 13.81
CA PHE A 139 -13.86 15.32 13.13
C PHE A 139 -14.83 15.27 11.93
N LEU A 140 -14.74 14.23 11.08
CA LEU A 140 -15.62 14.09 9.92
C LEU A 140 -17.09 13.93 10.32
N GLU A 141 -17.38 13.18 11.39
CA GLU A 141 -18.75 13.06 11.92
C GLU A 141 -19.29 14.40 12.41
N LYS A 142 -18.49 15.19 13.13
CA LYS A 142 -18.90 16.52 13.60
C LYS A 142 -19.14 17.48 12.44
N LEU A 143 -18.26 17.47 11.44
CA LEU A 143 -18.44 18.25 10.22
C LEU A 143 -19.72 17.85 9.48
N GLN A 144 -19.98 16.55 9.32
CA GLN A 144 -21.18 16.05 8.65
C GLN A 144 -22.45 16.40 9.43
N ARG A 145 -22.42 16.30 10.76
CA ARG A 145 -23.52 16.73 11.64
C ARG A 145 -23.79 18.23 11.50
N ALA A 146 -22.75 19.07 11.49
CA ALA A 146 -22.91 20.50 11.31
C ALA A 146 -23.47 20.86 9.92
N ARG A 147 -23.01 20.19 8.85
CA ARG A 147 -23.57 20.34 7.50
C ARG A 147 -25.06 19.96 7.44
N SER A 148 -25.47 18.92 8.16
CA SER A 148 -26.88 18.48 8.20
C SER A 148 -27.82 19.46 8.90
N GLN A 149 -27.29 20.35 9.76
CA GLN A 149 -28.10 21.32 10.49
C GLN A 149 -28.51 22.53 9.65
N VAL A 150 -27.97 22.68 8.44
CA VAL A 150 -28.29 23.83 7.61
C VAL A 150 -29.20 23.45 6.45
N LYS A 151 -30.20 24.31 6.25
CA LYS A 151 -31.21 24.16 5.21
C LYS A 151 -30.56 24.14 3.81
N PRO A 152 -30.93 23.20 2.93
CA PRO A 152 -30.35 23.04 1.58
C PRO A 152 -30.41 24.30 0.68
N VAL A 153 -31.31 25.25 0.98
CA VAL A 153 -31.60 26.42 0.14
C VAL A 153 -30.86 27.69 0.63
N THR A 154 -30.12 27.63 1.74
CA THR A 154 -29.43 28.81 2.31
C THR A 154 -28.24 29.23 1.46
N SER A 155 -28.32 30.33 0.72
CA SER A 155 -27.21 30.84 -0.09
C SER A 155 -25.98 31.17 0.76
N SER A 156 -24.81 30.72 0.31
CA SER A 156 -23.53 30.99 0.98
C SER A 156 -23.08 32.43 0.70
N GLN A 157 -22.74 33.18 1.74
CA GLN A 157 -22.06 34.47 1.57
C GLN A 157 -20.56 34.29 1.79
N PRO A 158 -19.73 34.73 0.84
CA PRO A 158 -18.30 34.52 0.94
C PRO A 158 -17.72 35.48 1.97
N ILE A 159 -17.24 34.94 3.09
CA ILE A 159 -16.64 35.70 4.19
C ILE A 159 -15.12 35.51 4.12
N LEU A 160 -14.35 36.61 4.08
CA LEU A 160 -12.88 36.61 4.02
C LEU A 160 -12.28 35.93 2.76
N SER A 161 -13.10 35.75 1.72
CA SER A 161 -12.72 35.21 0.40
C SER A 161 -11.94 36.19 -0.47
N THR A 162 -12.01 37.48 -0.14
CA THR A 162 -11.35 38.59 -0.83
C THR A 162 -10.69 39.47 0.21
N VAL A 163 -9.63 40.17 -0.21
CA VAL A 163 -8.91 41.09 0.66
C VAL A 163 -9.85 42.20 1.08
N ALA A 164 -10.10 42.31 2.38
CA ALA A 164 -10.99 43.31 2.95
C ALA A 164 -10.53 43.68 4.37
N PRO A 165 -10.79 44.93 4.82
CA PRO A 165 -10.56 45.32 6.22
C PRO A 165 -11.54 44.64 7.19
N THR A 166 -12.48 43.83 6.68
CA THR A 166 -13.45 43.07 7.46
C THR A 166 -12.75 42.16 8.46
N LYS A 167 -13.05 42.35 9.75
CA LYS A 167 -12.56 41.55 10.86
C LYS A 167 -13.71 40.77 11.48
N LEU A 168 -13.62 39.44 11.45
CA LEU A 168 -14.60 38.56 12.09
C LEU A 168 -14.08 38.19 13.48
N THR A 169 -14.85 38.47 14.54
CA THR A 169 -14.44 38.16 15.92
C THR A 169 -15.38 37.12 16.52
N VAL A 170 -14.81 36.05 17.07
CA VAL A 170 -15.53 34.93 17.71
C VAL A 170 -14.85 34.61 19.05
N GLY A 171 -15.44 35.07 20.15
CA GLY A 171 -14.79 35.00 21.47
C GLY A 171 -13.46 35.74 21.47
N ASN A 172 -12.39 35.08 21.90
CA ASN A 172 -11.03 35.64 21.94
C ASN A 172 -10.29 35.55 20.58
N TRP A 173 -10.97 35.15 19.51
CA TRP A 173 -10.34 34.93 18.22
C TRP A 173 -10.83 35.93 17.21
N SER A 174 -9.92 36.42 16.38
CA SER A 174 -10.27 37.29 15.27
C SER A 174 -9.63 36.84 13.98
N LEU A 175 -10.41 36.86 12.91
CA LEU A 175 -10.02 36.40 11.58
C LEU A 175 -10.03 37.58 10.63
N THR A 176 -8.97 37.69 9.84
CA THR A 176 -8.77 38.76 8.87
C THR A 176 -8.17 38.20 7.58
N CYS A 177 -8.53 38.82 6.45
CA CYS A 177 -7.98 38.52 5.14
C CYS A 177 -7.41 39.82 4.57
N LEU A 178 -6.16 40.11 4.93
CA LEU A 178 -5.47 41.35 4.54
C LEU A 178 -4.61 41.15 3.28
N LYS A 179 -4.43 39.91 2.83
CA LYS A 179 -3.64 39.53 1.66
C LYS A 179 -4.37 38.47 0.86
N GLU A 180 -4.26 38.52 -0.46
CA GLU A 180 -4.90 37.54 -1.32
C GLU A 180 -4.33 36.15 -1.03
N GLY A 181 -5.21 35.16 -0.90
CA GLY A 181 -4.78 33.80 -0.61
C GLY A 181 -4.24 33.60 0.82
N GLU A 182 -4.42 34.54 1.74
CA GLU A 182 -4.01 34.40 3.15
C GLU A 182 -5.13 34.76 4.13
N ILE A 183 -5.35 33.91 5.14
CA ILE A 183 -6.24 34.17 6.27
C ILE A 183 -5.42 34.17 7.54
N ALA A 184 -5.46 35.28 8.29
CA ALA A 184 -4.79 35.42 9.57
C ALA A 184 -5.79 35.29 10.71
N ILE A 185 -5.50 34.38 11.64
CA ILE A 185 -6.26 34.09 12.85
C ILE A 185 -5.45 34.58 14.04
N HIS A 186 -5.96 35.57 14.75
CA HIS A 186 -5.29 36.21 15.88
C HIS A 186 -6.04 35.94 17.18
N ASN A 187 -5.30 35.64 18.24
CA ASN A 187 -5.86 35.51 19.59
C ASN A 187 -5.73 36.85 20.32
N SER A 188 -6.83 37.38 20.86
CA SER A 188 -6.86 38.64 21.62
C SER A 188 -6.06 38.58 22.93
N ASP A 189 -5.79 37.38 23.44
CA ASP A 189 -5.03 37.18 24.68
C ASP A 189 -3.51 37.35 24.50
N GLY A 190 -3.03 37.55 23.26
CA GLY A 190 -1.61 37.72 22.96
C GLY A 190 -1.35 38.35 21.60
N GLN A 191 -0.08 38.34 21.16
CA GLN A 191 0.32 38.79 19.83
C GLN A 191 0.51 37.65 18.83
N GLN A 192 0.15 36.42 19.21
CA GLN A 192 0.31 35.25 18.36
C GLN A 192 -0.70 35.28 17.21
N ALA A 193 -0.29 34.78 16.05
CA ALA A 193 -1.17 34.61 14.91
C ALA A 193 -0.94 33.26 14.23
N THR A 194 -2.01 32.63 13.77
CA THR A 194 -1.97 31.49 12.86
C THR A 194 -2.38 31.98 11.49
N ILE A 195 -1.50 31.82 10.51
CA ILE A 195 -1.70 32.28 9.13
C ILE A 195 -1.90 31.05 8.25
N LEU A 196 -3.02 30.99 7.57
CA LEU A 196 -3.33 29.98 6.57
C LEU A 196 -3.03 30.58 5.21
N LYS A 197 -2.36 29.81 4.35
CA LYS A 197 -2.09 30.20 2.97
C LYS A 197 -2.62 29.16 2.01
N GLU A 198 -3.06 29.61 0.84
CA GLU A 198 -3.62 28.72 -0.19
C GLU A 198 -2.56 27.84 -0.86
N ASP A 199 -1.30 28.30 -0.89
CA ASP A 199 -0.15 27.63 -1.49
C ASP A 199 0.65 26.75 -0.52
N LEU A 200 0.23 26.68 0.76
CA LEU A 200 0.95 25.94 1.80
C LEU A 200 0.13 24.74 2.30
N PRO A 201 0.66 23.50 2.30
CA PRO A 201 0.00 22.31 2.86
C PRO A 201 0.01 22.31 4.39
N GLY A 202 -0.53 23.35 5.02
CA GLY A 202 -0.57 23.52 6.47
C GLY A 202 -0.75 24.98 6.88
N PHE A 203 -0.01 25.44 7.89
CA PHE A 203 -0.15 26.79 8.42
C PHE A 203 1.18 27.37 8.88
N VAL A 204 1.25 28.70 8.96
CA VAL A 204 2.37 29.43 9.56
C VAL A 204 1.94 29.94 10.93
N PHE A 205 2.69 29.59 11.96
CA PHE A 205 2.52 30.15 13.29
C PHE A 205 3.47 31.32 13.50
N GLU A 206 2.94 32.45 13.92
CA GLU A 206 3.69 33.63 14.35
C GLU A 206 3.62 33.74 15.87
N SER A 207 4.79 33.69 16.52
CA SER A 207 4.92 33.83 17.96
C SER A 207 4.73 35.29 18.42
N ASN A 208 4.60 35.51 19.73
CA ASN A 208 4.55 36.84 20.34
C ASN A 208 5.78 37.72 20.05
N ARG A 209 6.89 37.12 19.60
CA ARG A 209 8.13 37.84 19.25
C ARG A 209 8.24 38.12 17.74
N GLY A 210 7.19 37.80 16.97
CA GLY A 210 7.18 37.91 15.50
C GLY A 210 7.94 36.80 14.76
N THR A 211 8.50 35.82 15.48
CA THR A 211 9.14 34.65 14.83
C THR A 211 8.08 33.76 14.17
N LYS A 212 8.30 33.42 12.91
CA LYS A 212 7.39 32.61 12.09
C LYS A 212 7.92 31.19 11.92
N HIS A 213 7.05 30.20 12.10
CA HIS A 213 7.33 28.79 11.89
C HIS A 213 6.27 28.18 10.98
N SER A 214 6.69 27.53 9.91
CA SER A 214 5.79 26.81 9.01
C SER A 214 5.57 25.39 9.52
N PHE A 215 4.32 24.96 9.51
CA PHE A 215 3.89 23.61 9.86
C PHE A 215 3.21 22.99 8.65
N THR A 216 3.60 21.77 8.30
CA THR A 216 2.97 20.97 7.25
C THR A 216 2.00 19.98 7.89
N ALA A 217 0.83 19.79 7.30
CA ALA A 217 -0.12 18.76 7.71
C ALA A 217 0.49 17.36 7.51
N GLU A 218 0.35 16.50 8.53
CA GLU A 218 0.79 15.11 8.47
C GLU A 218 -0.09 14.31 7.50
N THR A 219 -1.40 14.48 7.61
CA THR A 219 -2.42 13.78 6.82
C THR A 219 -3.31 14.78 6.11
N SER A 220 -3.54 14.61 4.81
CA SER A 220 -4.54 15.39 4.07
C SER A 220 -5.94 14.88 4.36
N LEU A 221 -6.91 15.79 4.39
CA LEU A 221 -8.32 15.41 4.28
C LEU A 221 -8.61 14.93 2.84
N GLY A 222 -9.75 14.26 2.62
CA GLY A 222 -10.07 13.61 1.33
C GLY A 222 -10.12 14.58 0.14
N SER A 223 -10.35 14.06 -1.07
CA SER A 223 -10.39 14.86 -2.32
C SER A 223 -11.38 16.02 -2.29
N GLU A 224 -12.43 15.90 -1.48
CA GLU A 224 -13.44 16.93 -1.21
C GLU A 224 -12.88 18.15 -0.47
N PHE A 225 -11.61 18.10 -0.03
CA PHE A 225 -10.92 19.19 0.64
C PHE A 225 -9.77 19.83 -0.17
N VAL A 226 -9.63 19.49 -1.46
CA VAL A 226 -8.48 19.93 -2.28
C VAL A 226 -8.67 21.31 -2.92
N THR A 227 -9.90 21.80 -3.04
CA THR A 227 -10.17 23.14 -3.59
C THR A 227 -9.75 24.24 -2.61
N GLY A 228 -8.98 25.24 -3.05
CA GLY A 228 -8.58 26.41 -2.24
C GLY A 228 -9.71 27.45 -2.05
N TRP A 229 -9.64 28.30 -1.01
CA TRP A 229 -10.73 29.21 -0.60
C TRP A 229 -11.01 30.36 -1.57
N THR A 230 -10.16 30.55 -2.58
CA THR A 230 -10.40 31.54 -3.64
C THR A 230 -11.24 30.98 -4.80
N GLY A 231 -11.62 29.70 -4.74
CA GLY A 231 -12.38 29.03 -5.81
C GLY A 231 -11.58 28.79 -7.09
N LYS A 232 -10.30 29.18 -7.12
CA LYS A 232 -9.37 28.83 -8.20
C LYS A 232 -9.04 27.34 -8.08
N ARG A 233 -9.04 26.59 -9.19
CA ARG A 233 -8.49 25.23 -9.21
C ARG A 233 -6.98 25.33 -8.98
N GLY A 234 -6.56 25.23 -7.73
CA GLY A 234 -5.17 25.24 -7.33
C GLY A 234 -4.50 23.87 -7.51
N ARG A 235 -3.16 23.88 -7.53
CA ARG A 235 -2.32 22.68 -7.51
C ARG A 235 -2.64 21.86 -6.24
N LYS A 236 -2.84 20.54 -6.38
CA LYS A 236 -3.08 19.65 -5.22
C LYS A 236 -1.83 19.62 -4.34
N LEU A 237 -1.89 20.28 -3.19
CA LEU A 237 -0.78 20.30 -2.24
C LEU A 237 -0.71 18.96 -1.50
N LYS A 238 0.42 18.26 -1.61
CA LYS A 238 0.64 16.95 -1.00
C LYS A 238 1.08 17.09 0.47
N SER A 239 0.52 16.25 1.35
CA SER A 239 0.95 16.16 2.75
C SER A 239 2.36 15.58 2.84
N LYS A 240 2.96 15.63 4.03
CA LYS A 240 4.26 15.01 4.27
C LYS A 240 4.21 13.49 4.01
N LEU A 241 3.17 12.81 4.50
CA LEU A 241 2.99 11.38 4.31
C LEU A 241 2.85 11.04 2.82
N GLU A 242 2.04 11.78 2.08
CA GLU A 242 1.83 11.55 0.64
C GLU A 242 3.11 11.75 -0.18
N LYS A 243 3.96 12.70 0.23
CA LYS A 243 5.28 12.89 -0.37
C LYS A 243 6.21 11.71 -0.10
N THR A 244 6.25 11.18 1.13
CA THR A 244 7.06 9.99 1.45
C THR A 244 6.57 8.78 0.66
N LYS A 245 5.26 8.54 0.62
CA LYS A 245 4.64 7.46 -0.16
C LYS A 245 4.97 7.55 -1.65
N GLN A 246 4.93 8.75 -2.22
CA GLN A 246 5.34 8.95 -3.61
C GLN A 246 6.83 8.64 -3.81
N LYS A 247 7.69 9.01 -2.85
CA LYS A 247 9.11 8.71 -2.90
C LYS A 247 9.37 7.20 -2.84
N VAL A 248 8.63 6.46 -2.01
CA VAL A 248 8.67 4.99 -1.97
C VAL A 248 8.34 4.42 -3.35
N LYS A 249 7.24 4.86 -3.97
CA LYS A 249 6.84 4.42 -5.31
C LYS A 249 7.90 4.69 -6.38
N SER A 250 8.46 5.91 -6.39
CA SER A 250 9.52 6.30 -7.34
C SER A 250 10.74 5.41 -7.19
N MET A 251 11.22 5.25 -5.95
CA MET A 251 12.45 4.52 -5.67
C MET A 251 12.28 3.01 -5.89
N ALA A 252 11.10 2.46 -5.60
CA ALA A 252 10.75 1.08 -5.93
C ALA A 252 10.67 0.85 -7.44
N ARG A 253 10.10 1.80 -8.20
CA ARG A 253 10.01 1.72 -9.66
C ARG A 253 11.38 1.75 -10.31
N GLU A 254 12.23 2.72 -9.95
CA GLU A 254 13.61 2.80 -10.43
C GLU A 254 14.37 1.50 -10.14
N LEU A 255 14.34 1.02 -8.89
CA LEU A 255 15.01 -0.22 -8.49
C LEU A 255 14.50 -1.43 -9.31
N TYR A 256 13.19 -1.50 -9.54
CA TYR A 256 12.59 -2.58 -10.30
C TYR A 256 12.96 -2.52 -11.79
N ASP A 257 12.87 -1.34 -12.42
CA ASP A 257 13.21 -1.16 -13.83
C ASP A 257 14.71 -1.41 -14.09
N ASP A 258 15.59 -0.93 -13.19
CA ASP A 258 17.04 -1.04 -13.34
C ASP A 258 17.55 -2.48 -13.11
N HIS A 259 16.99 -3.21 -12.12
CA HIS A 259 17.57 -4.47 -11.66
C HIS A 259 16.65 -5.70 -11.78
N PHE A 260 15.33 -5.54 -11.68
CA PHE A 260 14.43 -6.69 -11.49
C PHE A 260 13.60 -7.08 -12.70
N LYS A 261 13.31 -6.13 -13.60
CA LYS A 261 12.48 -6.35 -14.78
C LYS A 261 12.97 -7.52 -15.65
N ALA A 262 14.28 -7.63 -15.85
CA ALA A 262 14.88 -8.73 -16.59
C ALA A 262 14.77 -10.07 -15.81
N VAL A 263 15.05 -10.05 -14.51
CA VAL A 263 15.03 -11.24 -13.65
C VAL A 263 13.61 -11.80 -13.52
N GLU A 264 12.60 -10.95 -13.38
CA GLU A 264 11.20 -11.40 -13.27
C GLU A 264 10.71 -12.08 -14.56
N SER A 265 11.22 -11.65 -15.73
CA SER A 265 10.91 -12.30 -17.01
C SER A 265 11.54 -13.70 -17.15
N MET A 266 12.53 -14.03 -16.32
CA MET A 266 13.29 -15.28 -16.33
C MET A 266 13.25 -15.95 -14.95
N PRO A 267 12.14 -16.62 -14.59
CA PRO A 267 12.02 -17.26 -13.29
C PRO A 267 13.09 -18.35 -13.10
N ARG A 268 13.51 -18.55 -11.85
CA ARG A 268 14.50 -19.58 -11.48
C ARG A 268 14.07 -20.96 -12.01
N GLY A 269 15.02 -21.78 -12.44
CA GLY A 269 14.75 -23.09 -13.03
C GLY A 269 13.92 -24.03 -12.15
N VAL A 270 14.05 -23.90 -10.82
CA VAL A 270 13.22 -24.63 -9.85
C VAL A 270 11.74 -24.24 -9.98
N VAL A 271 11.42 -22.96 -10.11
CA VAL A 271 10.04 -22.47 -10.31
C VAL A 271 9.46 -22.97 -11.63
N VAL A 272 10.25 -23.00 -12.70
CA VAL A 272 9.85 -23.56 -14.00
C VAL A 272 9.52 -25.05 -13.86
N THR A 273 10.38 -25.80 -13.18
CA THR A 273 10.15 -27.22 -12.90
C THR A 273 8.87 -27.45 -12.08
N LEU A 274 8.65 -26.65 -11.04
CA LEU A 274 7.44 -26.70 -10.22
C LEU A 274 6.17 -26.39 -11.02
N ARG A 275 6.22 -25.39 -11.91
CA ARG A 275 5.11 -25.07 -12.82
C ARG A 275 4.81 -26.24 -13.77
N ASN A 276 5.84 -26.87 -14.33
CA ASN A 276 5.66 -28.05 -15.18
C ASN A 276 5.02 -29.22 -14.42
N ILE A 277 5.43 -29.46 -13.17
CA ILE A 277 4.79 -30.46 -12.29
C ILE A 277 3.32 -30.10 -12.05
N SER A 278 3.04 -28.84 -11.70
CA SER A 278 1.68 -28.33 -11.50
C SER A 278 0.79 -28.61 -12.71
N THR A 279 1.24 -28.28 -13.92
CA THR A 279 0.50 -28.53 -15.16
C THR A 279 0.31 -30.02 -15.43
N GLN A 280 1.30 -30.88 -15.13
CA GLN A 280 1.14 -32.33 -15.27
C GLN A 280 0.12 -32.90 -14.29
N LEU A 281 0.10 -32.43 -13.05
CA LEU A 281 -0.90 -32.83 -12.04
C LEU A 281 -2.32 -32.44 -12.49
N GLU A 282 -2.51 -31.22 -12.97
CA GLU A 282 -3.78 -30.73 -13.50
C GLU A 282 -4.21 -31.52 -14.74
N SER A 283 -3.30 -31.75 -15.69
CA SER A 283 -3.59 -32.52 -16.91
C SER A 283 -3.97 -33.98 -16.59
N ALA A 284 -3.27 -34.61 -15.65
CA ALA A 284 -3.60 -35.95 -15.18
C ALA A 284 -4.98 -35.98 -14.51
N TRP A 285 -5.33 -34.94 -13.75
CA TRP A 285 -6.64 -34.80 -13.12
C TRP A 285 -7.77 -34.55 -14.12
N GLU A 286 -7.55 -33.73 -15.14
CA GLU A 286 -8.50 -33.52 -16.23
C GLU A 286 -8.77 -34.81 -17.01
N LEU A 287 -7.72 -35.58 -17.32
CA LEU A 287 -7.85 -36.89 -17.97
C LEU A 287 -8.61 -37.89 -17.10
N HIS A 288 -8.41 -37.86 -15.79
CA HIS A 288 -9.17 -38.67 -14.84
C HIS A 288 -10.65 -38.24 -14.81
N THR A 289 -10.94 -36.94 -14.88
CA THR A 289 -12.31 -36.40 -14.76
C THR A 289 -13.12 -36.53 -16.06
N ASN A 290 -12.47 -36.47 -17.23
CA ASN A 290 -13.13 -36.49 -18.55
C ASN A 290 -13.33 -37.90 -19.17
N ARG A 291 -12.86 -38.98 -18.55
CA ARG A 291 -13.02 -40.39 -19.03
C ARG A 291 -13.92 -41.16 -18.05
N GLN A 292 -15.01 -41.87 -18.38
CA GLN A 292 -15.33 -42.74 -19.52
C GLN A 292 -14.11 -43.49 -20.05
N CYS A 293 -13.81 -44.61 -19.38
CA CYS A 293 -12.76 -45.57 -19.70
C CYS A 293 -12.73 -45.91 -21.20
N VAL A 294 -11.67 -45.48 -21.88
CA VAL A 294 -11.20 -46.17 -23.09
C VAL A 294 -10.19 -47.18 -22.58
N GLU A 295 -10.52 -48.47 -22.74
CA GLU A 295 -9.69 -49.60 -22.36
C GLU A 295 -8.32 -49.54 -23.05
N GLY A 296 -7.25 -49.74 -22.29
CA GLY A 296 -5.94 -50.05 -22.87
C GLY A 296 -4.75 -49.60 -22.05
N GLU A 297 -4.68 -48.33 -21.65
CA GLU A 297 -3.51 -47.79 -20.95
C GLU A 297 -3.95 -46.75 -19.90
N ASN A 298 -3.56 -46.96 -18.64
CA ASN A 298 -3.82 -46.06 -17.51
C ASN A 298 -2.97 -44.77 -17.59
N THR A 299 -2.97 -44.13 -18.76
CA THR A 299 -2.26 -42.91 -19.14
C THR A 299 -2.31 -41.79 -18.10
N TRP A 300 -3.44 -41.57 -17.42
CA TRP A 300 -3.54 -40.58 -16.35
C TRP A 300 -2.79 -40.99 -15.07
N ARG A 301 -2.74 -42.29 -14.74
CA ARG A 301 -2.00 -42.80 -13.57
C ARG A 301 -0.51 -42.68 -13.80
N ASP A 302 -0.04 -43.00 -14.99
CA ASP A 302 1.38 -42.90 -15.34
C ASP A 302 1.84 -41.44 -15.34
N LEU A 303 1.00 -40.53 -15.88
CA LEU A 303 1.25 -39.09 -15.84
C LEU A 303 1.26 -38.54 -14.39
N MET A 304 0.27 -38.93 -13.58
CA MET A 304 0.20 -38.56 -12.16
C MET A 304 1.41 -39.09 -11.38
N LYS A 305 1.77 -40.36 -11.59
CA LYS A 305 2.92 -41.00 -10.94
C LYS A 305 4.22 -40.27 -11.30
N THR A 306 4.43 -39.96 -12.58
CA THR A 306 5.60 -39.22 -13.06
C THR A 306 5.67 -37.83 -12.43
N ALA A 307 4.55 -37.12 -12.36
CA ALA A 307 4.49 -35.80 -11.73
C ALA A 307 4.85 -35.85 -10.24
N LEU A 308 4.35 -36.85 -9.51
CA LEU A 308 4.66 -37.08 -8.09
C LEU A 308 6.12 -37.49 -7.87
N GLU A 309 6.69 -38.33 -8.74
CA GLU A 309 8.11 -38.71 -8.69
C GLU A 309 9.03 -37.50 -8.91
N ASN A 310 8.70 -36.65 -9.89
CA ASN A 310 9.41 -35.39 -10.13
C ASN A 310 9.28 -34.43 -8.93
N LEU A 311 8.10 -34.35 -8.33
CA LEU A 311 7.88 -33.54 -7.12
C LEU A 311 8.74 -34.02 -5.95
N ILE A 312 8.84 -35.34 -5.74
CA ILE A 312 9.71 -35.91 -4.70
C ILE A 312 11.17 -35.51 -4.94
N VAL A 313 11.66 -35.57 -6.19
CA VAL A 313 13.04 -35.17 -6.50
C VAL A 313 13.28 -33.70 -6.16
N VAL A 314 12.33 -32.83 -6.52
CA VAL A 314 12.44 -31.38 -6.27
C VAL A 314 12.37 -31.06 -4.77
N LEU A 315 11.54 -31.75 -4.00
CA LEU A 315 11.38 -31.54 -2.55
C LEU A 315 12.48 -32.18 -1.68
N LYS A 316 13.36 -33.03 -2.24
CA LYS A 316 14.38 -33.75 -1.46
C LYS A 316 15.43 -32.82 -0.83
N ASP A 317 15.72 -31.69 -1.45
CA ASP A 317 16.64 -30.70 -0.89
C ASP A 317 15.87 -29.60 -0.16
N GLU A 318 15.87 -29.66 1.18
CA GLU A 318 15.12 -28.76 2.08
C GLU A 318 15.43 -27.26 1.87
N ASN A 319 16.59 -26.92 1.27
CA ASN A 319 17.04 -25.54 1.09
C ASN A 319 16.83 -24.96 -0.32
N THR A 320 16.23 -25.72 -1.24
CA THR A 320 16.14 -25.31 -2.65
C THR A 320 14.92 -24.44 -2.96
N ILE A 321 13.80 -24.64 -2.25
CA ILE A 321 12.51 -24.05 -2.58
C ILE A 321 12.02 -23.18 -1.43
N SER A 322 11.66 -21.94 -1.72
CA SER A 322 10.99 -21.08 -0.74
C SER A 322 9.47 -21.28 -0.73
N PRO A 323 8.77 -20.86 0.35
CA PRO A 323 7.31 -20.78 0.36
C PRO A 323 6.76 -19.92 -0.79
N TYR A 324 7.48 -18.86 -1.19
CA TYR A 324 7.06 -18.00 -2.29
C TYR A 324 7.11 -18.74 -3.64
N GLU A 325 8.15 -19.53 -3.90
CA GLU A 325 8.29 -20.29 -5.15
C GLU A 325 7.25 -21.40 -5.28
N MET A 326 6.89 -22.04 -4.16
CA MET A 326 5.82 -23.02 -4.10
C MET A 326 4.46 -22.40 -4.44
N CYS A 327 4.19 -21.19 -3.92
CA CYS A 327 2.95 -20.47 -4.21
C CYS A 327 2.93 -19.91 -5.65
N SER A 328 3.99 -19.24 -6.09
CA SER A 328 4.06 -18.57 -7.40
C SER A 328 4.12 -19.53 -8.59
N SER A 329 4.61 -20.75 -8.39
CA SER A 329 4.60 -21.80 -9.42
C SER A 329 3.21 -22.36 -9.74
N GLY A 330 2.21 -22.14 -8.88
CA GLY A 330 0.87 -22.72 -9.00
C GLY A 330 0.71 -24.11 -8.37
N LEU A 331 1.80 -24.69 -7.85
CA LEU A 331 1.78 -26.05 -7.29
C LEU A 331 0.75 -26.21 -6.17
N VAL A 332 0.63 -25.22 -5.27
CA VAL A 332 -0.35 -25.26 -4.17
C VAL A 332 -1.78 -25.35 -4.71
N GLN A 333 -2.09 -24.61 -5.77
CA GLN A 333 -3.41 -24.61 -6.40
C GLN A 333 -3.70 -25.94 -7.10
N ALA A 334 -2.72 -26.50 -7.82
CA ALA A 334 -2.84 -27.80 -8.45
C ALA A 334 -3.06 -28.91 -7.41
N LEU A 335 -2.26 -28.93 -6.34
CA LEU A 335 -2.42 -29.89 -5.24
C LEU A 335 -3.78 -29.75 -4.56
N PHE A 336 -4.22 -28.51 -4.27
CA PHE A 336 -5.56 -28.26 -3.72
C PHE A 336 -6.65 -28.83 -4.63
N THR A 337 -6.53 -28.63 -5.94
CA THR A 337 -7.49 -29.10 -6.94
C THR A 337 -7.51 -30.62 -7.01
N VAL A 338 -6.35 -31.27 -7.07
CA VAL A 338 -6.24 -32.73 -7.12
C VAL A 338 -6.73 -33.37 -5.82
N LEU A 339 -6.34 -32.86 -4.66
CA LEU A 339 -6.63 -33.52 -3.37
C LEU A 339 -8.06 -33.28 -2.89
N ASN A 340 -8.62 -32.09 -3.05
CA ASN A 340 -9.98 -31.81 -2.57
C ASN A 340 -11.06 -32.39 -3.47
N ASN A 341 -10.81 -32.50 -4.78
CA ASN A 341 -11.79 -33.12 -5.68
C ASN A 341 -11.75 -34.66 -5.66
N VAL A 342 -10.78 -35.27 -4.96
CA VAL A 342 -10.81 -36.70 -4.61
C VAL A 342 -11.85 -36.98 -3.49
N SER A 343 -12.18 -35.99 -2.67
CA SER A 343 -13.03 -36.16 -1.47
C SER A 343 -14.52 -35.84 -1.65
N VAL A 344 -14.98 -35.47 -2.85
CA VAL A 344 -16.40 -35.19 -3.09
C VAL A 344 -17.03 -36.34 -3.88
N PRO A 345 -17.74 -37.29 -3.25
CA PRO A 345 -18.80 -37.99 -3.95
C PRO A 345 -19.77 -36.90 -4.42
N ARG A 346 -19.95 -36.76 -5.74
CA ARG A 346 -20.99 -35.89 -6.30
C ARG A 346 -22.34 -36.33 -5.74
N LEU A 347 -22.79 -35.71 -4.66
CA LEU A 347 -24.15 -35.83 -4.16
C LEU A 347 -25.06 -35.12 -5.17
N LEU A 348 -25.51 -35.87 -6.17
CA LEU A 348 -26.59 -35.44 -7.04
C LEU A 348 -27.87 -35.47 -6.20
N LEU A 349 -28.35 -34.29 -5.78
CA LEU A 349 -29.67 -34.13 -5.18
C LEU A 349 -30.72 -34.39 -6.26
N HIS A 350 -31.43 -35.52 -6.13
CA HIS A 350 -32.65 -35.78 -6.89
C HIS A 350 -33.77 -34.82 -6.41
N PRO A 351 -34.71 -34.36 -7.27
CA PRO A 351 -35.74 -33.38 -6.90
C PRO A 351 -36.73 -33.82 -5.82
N GLN A 352 -36.59 -35.03 -5.26
CA GLN A 352 -37.47 -35.60 -4.23
C GLN A 352 -36.78 -35.95 -2.91
N GLY A 353 -35.59 -35.40 -2.62
CA GLY A 353 -35.13 -35.27 -1.23
C GLY A 353 -34.57 -36.51 -0.54
N ASN A 354 -34.23 -37.60 -1.25
CA ASN A 354 -33.42 -38.69 -0.68
C ASN A 354 -32.02 -38.73 -1.30
N ALA A 355 -30.99 -38.77 -0.44
CA ALA A 355 -29.59 -38.93 -0.83
C ALA A 355 -29.22 -40.43 -0.88
N TYR A 356 -28.69 -40.88 -2.02
CA TYR A 356 -28.05 -42.19 -2.15
C TYR A 356 -26.61 -42.01 -2.64
N LEU A 357 -25.69 -42.83 -2.14
CA LEU A 357 -24.35 -42.95 -2.72
C LEU A 357 -24.47 -43.63 -4.08
N CYS A 358 -24.34 -42.87 -5.15
CA CYS A 358 -24.18 -43.42 -6.49
C CYS A 358 -22.69 -43.68 -6.73
N THR A 359 -22.30 -44.96 -6.82
CA THR A 359 -20.92 -45.37 -7.14
C THR A 359 -20.66 -45.46 -8.65
N CYS A 360 -21.64 -45.11 -9.49
CA CYS A 360 -21.47 -45.10 -10.94
C CYS A 360 -20.80 -43.81 -11.41
N THR A 361 -19.64 -43.95 -12.07
CA THR A 361 -18.81 -42.86 -12.60
C THR A 361 -19.18 -42.40 -14.01
N THR A 362 -20.30 -42.86 -14.58
CA THR A 362 -20.77 -42.45 -15.91
C THR A 362 -21.87 -41.40 -15.88
N LEU A 363 -21.78 -40.44 -16.82
CA LEU A 363 -22.74 -39.34 -17.06
C LEU A 363 -24.22 -39.79 -16.93
N PRO A 364 -25.11 -38.98 -16.32
CA PRO A 364 -26.48 -39.38 -15.99
C PRO A 364 -27.36 -39.81 -17.18
N ALA A 365 -27.00 -39.42 -18.40
CA ALA A 365 -27.82 -39.65 -19.59
C ALA A 365 -27.78 -41.08 -20.16
N LEU A 366 -26.92 -41.97 -19.65
CA LEU A 366 -26.71 -43.32 -20.20
C LEU A 366 -26.90 -44.46 -19.19
N CYS A 367 -27.30 -44.17 -17.95
CA CYS A 367 -27.54 -45.20 -16.93
C CYS A 367 -28.95 -45.81 -17.08
N THR A 368 -29.04 -47.03 -17.60
CA THR A 368 -30.31 -47.77 -17.74
C THR A 368 -30.93 -48.21 -16.41
N THR A 369 -30.22 -48.07 -15.28
CA THR A 369 -30.70 -48.38 -13.93
C THR A 369 -31.41 -47.21 -13.24
N CYS A 370 -31.40 -46.01 -13.83
CA CYS A 370 -32.09 -44.81 -13.34
C CYS A 370 -33.16 -44.29 -14.33
N LYS A 371 -33.93 -45.20 -14.96
CA LYS A 371 -35.20 -44.84 -15.61
C LYS A 371 -36.37 -45.06 -14.67
#